data_AF-A0A536ZS73-F1
#
_entry.id   AF-A0A536ZS73-F1
#
_cell.length_a   1.000
_cell.length_b   1.000
_cell.length_c   1.000
_cell.angle_alpha   90.00
_cell.angle_beta   90.00
_cell.angle_gamma   90.00
#
_symmetry.space_group_name_H-M   'P 1'
#
loop_
_entity.id
_entity.type
_entity.pdbx_description
1 polymer ?
#
loop_
_entity_poly.entity_id
_entity_poly.type
_entity_poly.pdbx_seq_one_letter_code
_entity_poly.pdbx_strand_id
1 'polypeptide(L)'
;MFDTHPRLADDSVYAFFVRQRPLADVAQITASGVVLCPAHLELTKLDTLLGKGVNVITRLRVALRQPDQAPGPVVIDTCPLLGVLSLNAIFACDLLLIPVSADYLALQGAQQVERALHALEPVFKRRLPRRYVLTRFDARRKMSSEVADLMAMAFRAEEICATRIAENVSLAESPARHLDVLRHAPQSGGARDYQELVDELVSAGFIA
;
A
#
# COMPACT_ATOMS: atom_id res chain seq x y z
N MET A 1 4.20 12.69 -8.47
CA MET A 1 4.16 12.30 -7.04
C MET A 1 5.32 12.86 -6.23
N PHE A 2 6.50 13.12 -6.84
CA PHE A 2 7.76 13.27 -6.10
C PHE A 2 8.12 14.69 -5.59
N ASP A 3 7.32 15.72 -5.88
CA ASP A 3 7.61 17.12 -5.48
C ASP A 3 6.73 17.65 -4.33
N THR A 4 5.88 16.80 -3.74
CA THR A 4 4.94 17.18 -2.68
C THR A 4 5.50 16.78 -1.31
N HIS A 5 6.63 17.35 -0.93
CA HIS A 5 7.19 17.19 0.41
C HIS A 5 6.87 18.41 1.28
N PRO A 6 5.90 18.29 2.20
CA PRO A 6 5.50 19.40 3.05
C PRO A 6 6.66 19.77 3.98
N ARG A 7 6.96 21.06 4.07
CA ARG A 7 8.00 21.57 4.98
C ARG A 7 7.58 21.52 6.44
N LEU A 8 6.27 21.66 6.70
CA LEU A 8 5.69 21.65 8.03
C LEU A 8 4.83 20.41 8.21
N ALA A 9 4.86 19.83 9.41
CA ALA A 9 4.03 18.68 9.74
C ALA A 9 2.52 18.98 9.61
N ASP A 10 2.13 20.23 9.87
CA ASP A 10 0.73 20.66 9.81
C ASP A 10 0.18 20.74 8.37
N ASP A 11 1.04 20.64 7.34
CA ASP A 11 0.67 20.60 5.92
C ASP A 11 0.61 19.17 5.37
N SER A 12 0.46 18.18 6.25
CA SER A 12 0.51 16.75 5.91
C SER A 12 -0.59 15.95 6.59
N VAL A 13 -0.70 14.67 6.25
CA VAL A 13 -1.58 13.69 6.92
C VAL A 13 -1.37 13.65 8.44
N TYR A 14 -0.22 14.10 8.94
CA TYR A 14 0.00 14.25 10.39
C TYR A 14 -1.03 15.18 11.04
N ALA A 15 -1.35 16.30 10.39
CA ALA A 15 -2.30 17.28 10.89
C ALA A 15 -3.73 16.70 10.95
N PHE A 16 -4.09 15.84 10.00
CA PHE A 16 -5.35 15.10 10.05
C PHE A 16 -5.45 14.26 11.33
N PHE A 17 -4.40 13.51 11.66
CA PHE A 17 -4.42 12.66 12.84
C PHE A 17 -4.31 13.42 14.16
N VAL A 18 -3.42 14.42 14.26
CA VAL A 18 -3.10 15.08 15.53
C VAL A 18 -3.92 16.35 15.75
N ARG A 19 -4.11 17.15 14.70
CA ARG A 19 -4.83 18.44 14.76
C ARG A 19 -6.30 18.31 14.38
N GLN A 20 -6.74 17.14 13.90
CA GLN A 20 -8.12 16.89 13.44
C GLN A 20 -8.51 17.81 12.27
N ARG A 21 -7.54 18.23 11.46
CA ARG A 21 -7.82 18.97 10.21
C ARG A 21 -8.48 18.03 9.19
N PRO A 22 -9.45 18.49 8.37
CA PRO A 22 -9.96 17.72 7.25
C PRO A 22 -8.85 17.26 6.29
N LEU A 23 -8.98 16.08 5.67
CA LEU A 23 -8.01 15.62 4.65
C LEU A 23 -7.93 16.55 3.45
N ALA A 24 -9.06 17.17 3.08
CA ALA A 24 -9.12 18.13 1.97
C ALA A 24 -8.19 19.34 2.18
N ASP A 25 -7.97 19.77 3.42
CA ASP A 25 -7.12 20.91 3.75
C ASP A 25 -5.62 20.64 3.53
N VAL A 26 -5.22 19.36 3.54
CA VAL A 26 -3.83 18.93 3.34
C VAL A 26 -3.63 18.25 1.98
N ALA A 27 -4.70 18.07 1.22
CA ALA A 27 -4.65 17.46 -0.10
C ALA A 27 -4.02 18.42 -1.13
N GLN A 28 -3.18 17.88 -1.99
CA GLN A 28 -2.49 18.62 -3.05
C GLN A 28 -2.71 17.92 -4.39
N ILE A 29 -2.94 18.69 -5.46
CA ILE A 29 -3.02 18.13 -6.81
C ILE A 29 -1.62 18.09 -7.40
N THR A 30 -1.13 16.89 -7.66
CA THR A 30 0.18 16.68 -8.31
C THR A 30 0.14 17.10 -9.77
N ALA A 31 1.31 17.30 -10.39
CA ALA A 31 1.43 17.59 -11.83
C ALA A 31 0.79 16.52 -12.74
N SER A 32 0.59 15.30 -12.22
CA SER A 32 -0.10 14.21 -12.92
C SER A 32 -1.63 14.25 -12.78
N GLY A 33 -2.19 15.24 -12.08
CA GLY A 33 -3.62 15.33 -11.78
C GLY A 33 -4.09 14.46 -10.61
N VAL A 34 -3.20 13.72 -9.96
CA VAL A 34 -3.52 12.88 -8.79
C VAL A 34 -3.64 13.76 -7.55
N VAL A 35 -4.73 13.58 -6.80
CA VAL A 35 -4.92 14.17 -5.46
C VAL A 35 -4.09 13.37 -4.46
N LEU A 36 -3.17 14.04 -3.77
CA LEU A 36 -2.23 13.42 -2.86
C LEU A 36 -2.30 14.12 -1.51
N CYS A 37 -2.51 13.35 -0.44
CA CYS A 37 -2.31 13.81 0.93
C CYS A 37 -0.87 13.43 1.34
N PRO A 38 0.05 14.39 1.48
CA PRO A 38 1.45 14.06 1.70
C PRO A 38 1.71 13.55 3.12
N ALA A 39 2.71 12.69 3.24
CA ALA A 39 3.22 12.23 4.53
C ALA A 39 4.28 13.20 5.10
N HIS A 40 4.54 13.10 6.40
CA HIS A 40 5.64 13.82 7.07
C HIS A 40 6.30 12.91 8.11
N LEU A 41 7.58 13.12 8.40
CA LEU A 41 8.37 12.28 9.33
C LEU A 41 7.73 12.17 10.72
N GLU A 42 7.05 13.22 11.17
CA GLU A 42 6.33 13.28 12.45
C GLU A 42 5.21 12.23 12.60
N LEU A 43 4.75 11.63 11.49
CA LEU A 43 3.82 10.48 11.53
C LEU A 43 4.37 9.31 12.36
N THR A 44 5.70 9.17 12.45
CA THR A 44 6.35 8.15 13.31
C THR A 44 5.98 8.28 14.79
N LYS A 45 5.57 9.46 15.26
CA LYS A 45 5.18 9.71 16.65
C LYS A 45 3.72 9.38 16.93
N LEU A 46 2.94 8.97 15.93
CA LEU A 46 1.50 8.74 16.11
C LEU A 46 1.20 7.67 17.13
N ASP A 47 1.99 6.59 17.18
CA ASP A 47 1.80 5.51 18.15
C ASP A 47 2.04 5.96 19.60
N THR A 48 2.90 6.96 19.82
CA THR A 48 3.18 7.49 21.16
C THR A 48 2.22 8.61 21.55
N LEU A 49 1.77 9.41 20.58
CA LEU A 49 0.85 10.52 20.79
C LEU A 49 -0.61 10.06 20.90
N LEU A 50 -1.00 9.02 20.16
CA LEU A 50 -2.36 8.52 20.08
C LEU A 50 -2.44 7.08 20.57
N GLY A 51 -3.41 6.79 21.43
CA GLY A 51 -3.71 5.43 21.83
C GLY A 51 -4.36 4.61 20.71
N LYS A 52 -4.37 3.28 20.85
CA LYS A 52 -4.99 2.34 19.90
C LYS A 52 -6.51 2.14 20.12
N GLY A 53 -7.19 3.16 20.66
CA GLY A 53 -8.64 3.10 20.87
C GLY A 53 -9.41 3.04 19.54
N VAL A 54 -10.60 2.44 19.54
CA VAL A 54 -11.43 2.24 18.33
C VAL A 54 -11.67 3.55 17.56
N ASN A 55 -11.96 4.64 18.28
CA ASN A 55 -12.18 5.95 17.67
C ASN A 55 -10.93 6.55 17.01
N VAL A 56 -9.73 6.11 17.39
CA VAL A 56 -8.47 6.57 16.80
C VAL A 56 -8.15 5.78 15.55
N ILE A 57 -8.30 4.45 15.60
CA ILE A 57 -7.96 3.54 14.49
C ILE A 57 -8.98 3.55 13.34
N THR A 58 -10.13 4.21 13.52
CA THR A 58 -11.18 4.33 12.49
C THR A 58 -11.29 5.73 11.90
N ARG A 59 -10.43 6.68 12.29
CA ARG A 59 -10.50 8.08 11.84
C ARG A 59 -10.44 8.20 10.32
N LEU A 60 -9.47 7.52 9.70
CA LEU A 60 -9.29 7.59 8.25
C LEU A 60 -10.53 7.06 7.51
N ARG A 61 -11.11 5.95 7.99
CA ARG A 61 -12.35 5.39 7.44
C ARG A 61 -13.51 6.38 7.50
N VAL A 62 -13.68 7.07 8.63
CA VAL A 62 -14.75 8.05 8.82
C VAL A 62 -14.57 9.25 7.88
N ALA A 63 -13.33 9.71 7.70
CA ALA A 63 -13.00 10.82 6.82
C ALA A 63 -13.24 10.49 5.34
N LEU A 64 -12.80 9.32 4.88
CA LEU A 64 -12.94 8.88 3.49
C LEU A 64 -14.39 8.54 3.10
N ARG A 65 -15.29 8.33 4.08
CA ARG A 65 -16.72 8.06 3.84
C ARG A 65 -17.60 9.31 3.93
N GLN A 66 -17.01 10.50 4.10
CA GLN A 66 -17.78 11.73 4.04
C GLN A 66 -18.31 11.97 2.62
N PRO A 67 -19.53 12.51 2.46
CA PRO A 67 -20.16 12.71 1.15
C PRO A 67 -19.40 13.69 0.24
N ASP A 68 -18.61 14.60 0.82
CA ASP A 68 -17.88 15.63 0.08
C ASP A 68 -16.49 15.16 -0.41
N GLN A 69 -16.18 13.87 -0.29
CA GLN A 69 -14.89 13.34 -0.74
C GLN A 69 -14.82 13.25 -2.27
N ALA A 70 -13.61 13.48 -2.80
CA ALA A 70 -13.36 13.41 -4.23
C ALA A 70 -13.73 12.00 -4.77
N PRO A 71 -14.44 11.92 -5.91
CA PRO A 71 -14.80 10.64 -6.50
C PRO A 71 -13.55 9.93 -7.06
N GLY A 72 -13.47 8.61 -6.90
CA GLY A 72 -12.43 7.77 -7.49
C GLY A 72 -11.80 6.77 -6.52
N PRO A 73 -10.92 5.90 -7.03
CA PRO A 73 -10.19 4.95 -6.19
C PRO A 73 -9.20 5.67 -5.28
N VAL A 74 -9.09 5.23 -4.03
CA VAL A 74 -8.12 5.74 -3.05
C VAL A 74 -7.05 4.67 -2.83
N VAL A 75 -5.79 5.04 -3.04
CA VAL A 75 -4.64 4.20 -2.70
C VAL A 75 -4.05 4.72 -1.39
N ILE A 76 -3.92 3.83 -0.40
CA ILE A 76 -3.32 4.12 0.89
C ILE A 76 -2.00 3.37 0.98
N ASP A 77 -0.89 4.10 0.91
CA ASP A 77 0.44 3.55 1.18
C ASP A 77 0.74 3.67 2.69
N THR A 78 1.05 2.56 3.35
CA THR A 78 1.24 2.52 4.81
C THR A 78 2.48 1.71 5.19
N CYS A 79 3.02 2.01 6.37
CA CYS A 79 4.14 1.27 6.92
C CYS A 79 3.79 -0.20 7.20
N PRO A 80 4.77 -1.11 7.13
CA PRO A 80 4.56 -2.55 7.34
C PRO A 80 4.36 -2.91 8.83
N LEU A 81 4.57 -1.97 9.76
CA LEU A 81 4.38 -2.20 11.20
C LEU A 81 2.92 -2.00 11.60
N LEU A 82 2.39 -2.87 12.46
CA LEU A 82 1.05 -2.75 13.02
C LEU A 82 0.98 -1.71 14.14
N GLY A 83 0.62 -0.50 13.75
CA GLY A 83 0.44 0.65 14.62
C GLY A 83 -0.87 1.38 14.30
N VAL A 84 -1.04 2.56 14.86
CA VAL A 84 -2.21 3.43 14.64
C VAL A 84 -2.38 3.74 13.15
N LEU A 85 -1.30 3.95 12.41
CA LEU A 85 -1.32 4.26 10.98
C LEU A 85 -1.83 3.11 10.12
N SER A 86 -1.19 1.94 10.20
CA SER A 86 -1.56 0.78 9.41
C SER A 86 -2.93 0.23 9.81
N LEU A 87 -3.32 0.33 11.09
CA LEU A 87 -4.70 0.02 11.49
C LEU A 87 -5.69 0.99 10.84
N ASN A 88 -5.41 2.30 10.82
CA ASN A 88 -6.26 3.25 10.09
C ASN A 88 -6.38 2.90 8.61
N ALA A 89 -5.29 2.51 7.95
CA ALA A 89 -5.31 2.06 6.57
C ALA A 89 -6.19 0.80 6.38
N ILE A 90 -5.97 -0.23 7.20
CA ILE A 90 -6.70 -1.51 7.15
C ILE A 90 -8.19 -1.32 7.44
N PHE A 91 -8.56 -0.48 8.40
CA PHE A 91 -9.97 -0.19 8.69
C PHE A 91 -10.64 0.69 7.62
N ALA A 92 -9.86 1.47 6.88
CA ALA A 92 -10.36 2.35 5.83
C ALA A 92 -10.49 1.67 4.46
N CYS A 93 -9.66 0.66 4.16
CA CYS A 93 -9.63 0.05 2.84
C CYS A 93 -10.73 -0.99 2.62
N ASP A 94 -11.14 -1.13 1.36
CA ASP A 94 -12.03 -2.20 0.91
C ASP A 94 -11.26 -3.43 0.41
N LEU A 95 -10.04 -3.21 -0.05
CA LEU A 95 -9.14 -4.17 -0.67
C LEU A 95 -7.72 -3.97 -0.12
N LEU A 96 -6.94 -5.05 -0.06
CA LEU A 96 -5.54 -5.00 0.38
C LEU A 96 -4.61 -5.69 -0.63
N LEU A 97 -3.55 -4.99 -1.05
CA LEU A 97 -2.48 -5.57 -1.87
C LEU A 97 -1.21 -5.65 -1.02
N ILE A 98 -0.61 -6.84 -0.94
CA ILE A 98 0.55 -7.14 -0.09
C ILE A 98 1.73 -7.50 -0.99
N PRO A 99 2.68 -6.57 -1.20
CA PRO A 99 3.91 -6.89 -1.92
C PRO A 99 4.85 -7.74 -1.05
N VAL A 100 5.36 -8.82 -1.62
CA VAL A 100 6.29 -9.75 -0.97
C VAL A 100 7.54 -9.82 -1.83
N SER A 101 8.67 -9.31 -1.35
CA SER A 101 9.94 -9.48 -2.06
C SER A 101 10.35 -10.95 -2.11
N ALA A 102 11.01 -11.37 -3.19
CA ALA A 102 11.43 -12.75 -3.41
C ALA A 102 12.64 -13.17 -2.54
N ASP A 103 12.54 -12.91 -1.23
CA ASP A 103 13.49 -13.26 -0.19
C ASP A 103 12.74 -13.77 1.07
N TYR A 104 13.47 -14.54 1.90
CA TYR A 104 12.87 -15.26 3.03
C TYR A 104 12.31 -14.33 4.11
N LEU A 105 12.95 -13.20 4.38
CA LEU A 105 12.52 -12.28 5.43
C LEU A 105 11.21 -11.59 5.04
N ALA A 106 11.07 -11.19 3.77
CA ALA A 106 9.83 -10.63 3.26
C ALA A 106 8.65 -11.62 3.37
N LEU A 107 8.88 -12.90 3.06
CA LEU A 107 7.87 -13.94 3.27
C LEU A 107 7.46 -14.07 4.75
N GLN A 108 8.42 -14.09 5.67
CA GLN A 108 8.12 -14.13 7.11
C GLN A 108 7.30 -12.91 7.55
N GLY A 109 7.63 -11.72 7.04
CA GLY A 109 6.85 -10.50 7.26
C GLY A 109 5.42 -10.62 6.75
N ALA A 110 5.22 -11.14 5.54
CA ALA A 110 3.90 -11.36 4.96
C ALA A 110 3.07 -12.37 5.79
N GLN A 111 3.68 -13.43 6.29
CA GLN A 111 3.03 -14.38 7.20
C GLN A 111 2.64 -13.74 8.54
N GLN A 112 3.42 -12.76 9.03
CA GLN A 112 3.08 -12.02 10.24
C GLN A 112 1.90 -11.07 10.01
N VAL A 113 1.87 -10.38 8.86
CA VAL A 113 0.72 -9.59 8.43
C VAL A 113 -0.53 -10.46 8.34
N GLU A 114 -0.43 -11.66 7.74
CA GLU A 114 -1.57 -12.57 7.61
C GLU A 114 -2.14 -13.01 8.96
N ARG A 115 -1.27 -13.36 9.92
CA ARG A 115 -1.69 -13.68 11.29
C ARG A 115 -2.42 -12.51 11.95
N ALA A 116 -1.96 -11.29 11.74
CA ALA A 116 -2.61 -10.11 12.29
C ALA A 116 -3.95 -9.81 11.63
N LEU A 117 -4.06 -9.97 10.31
CA LEU A 117 -5.32 -9.81 9.60
C LEU A 117 -6.35 -10.84 10.10
N HIS A 118 -5.94 -12.09 10.32
CA HIS A 118 -6.79 -13.10 10.95
C HIS A 118 -7.29 -12.69 12.34
N ALA A 119 -6.43 -12.08 13.16
CA ALA A 119 -6.85 -11.57 14.47
C ALA A 119 -7.87 -10.42 14.37
N LEU A 120 -7.91 -9.70 13.24
CA LEU A 120 -8.87 -8.62 12.98
C LEU A 120 -10.17 -9.09 12.32
N GLU A 121 -10.21 -10.28 11.73
CA GLU A 121 -11.42 -10.83 11.07
C GLU A 121 -12.68 -10.83 11.96
N PRO A 122 -12.62 -11.17 13.27
CA PRO A 122 -13.78 -11.07 14.15
C PRO A 122 -14.32 -9.64 14.28
N VAL A 123 -13.45 -8.63 14.22
CA VAL A 123 -13.82 -7.21 14.29
C VAL A 123 -14.49 -6.78 12.99
N PHE A 124 -13.95 -7.21 11.84
CA PHE A 124 -14.52 -6.94 10.53
C PHE A 124 -15.79 -7.74 10.25
N LYS A 125 -16.01 -8.86 10.96
CA LYS A 125 -17.04 -9.88 10.66
C LYS A 125 -16.95 -10.42 9.23
N ARG A 126 -15.80 -10.26 8.58
CA ARG A 126 -15.49 -10.73 7.23
C ARG A 126 -13.98 -10.86 7.07
N ARG A 127 -13.56 -11.69 6.13
CA ARG A 127 -12.19 -11.67 5.61
C ARG A 127 -12.04 -10.45 4.72
N LEU A 128 -11.12 -9.55 5.06
CA LEU A 128 -10.75 -8.43 4.21
C LEU A 128 -10.15 -8.99 2.89
N PRO A 129 -10.73 -8.70 1.71
CA PRO A 129 -10.20 -9.18 0.43
C PRO A 129 -8.76 -8.73 0.25
N ARG A 130 -7.87 -9.67 -0.07
CA ARG A 130 -6.45 -9.41 -0.21
C ARG A 130 -5.80 -10.15 -1.37
N ARG A 131 -4.72 -9.59 -1.88
CA ARG A 131 -3.84 -10.19 -2.90
C ARG A 131 -2.38 -10.08 -2.48
N TYR A 132 -1.60 -11.11 -2.75
CA TYR A 132 -0.15 -11.15 -2.54
C TYR A 132 0.55 -11.10 -3.89
N VAL A 133 1.43 -10.14 -4.07
CA VAL A 133 2.22 -10.02 -5.30
C VAL A 133 3.69 -10.24 -4.99
N LEU A 134 4.33 -11.15 -5.74
CA LEU A 134 5.76 -11.40 -5.61
C LEU A 134 6.52 -10.29 -6.35
N THR A 135 7.40 -9.58 -5.64
CA THR A 135 8.22 -8.49 -6.18
C THR A 135 9.69 -8.85 -6.15
N ARG A 136 10.51 -8.13 -6.92
CA ARG A 136 11.97 -8.35 -6.99
C ARG A 136 12.33 -9.78 -7.42
N PHE A 137 11.50 -10.37 -8.29
CA PHE A 137 11.68 -11.74 -8.73
C PHE A 137 12.84 -11.84 -9.73
N ASP A 138 13.74 -12.80 -9.54
CA ASP A 138 14.78 -13.17 -10.51
C ASP A 138 14.75 -14.67 -10.75
N ALA A 139 14.28 -15.09 -11.93
CA ALA A 139 14.13 -16.50 -12.29
C ALA A 139 15.44 -17.30 -12.25
N ARG A 140 16.59 -16.62 -12.28
CA ARG A 140 17.92 -17.26 -12.20
C ARG A 140 18.32 -17.58 -10.77
N ARG A 141 17.66 -17.00 -9.77
CA ARG A 141 17.95 -17.21 -8.36
C ARG A 141 17.07 -18.32 -7.81
N LYS A 142 17.70 -19.39 -7.33
CA LYS A 142 17.02 -20.50 -6.64
C LYS A 142 16.16 -20.01 -5.45
N MET A 143 16.64 -19.02 -4.71
CA MET A 143 15.90 -18.41 -3.61
C MET A 143 14.56 -17.83 -4.07
N SER A 144 14.50 -17.20 -5.25
CA SER A 144 13.27 -16.60 -5.75
C SER A 144 12.21 -17.66 -6.10
N SER A 145 12.61 -18.80 -6.68
CA SER A 145 11.70 -19.92 -6.90
C SER A 145 11.26 -20.58 -5.59
N GLU A 146 12.18 -20.77 -4.64
CA GLU A 146 11.86 -21.34 -3.32
C GLU A 146 10.86 -20.48 -2.55
N VAL A 147 11.01 -19.15 -2.59
CA VAL A 147 10.03 -18.23 -1.96
C VAL A 147 8.67 -18.31 -2.64
N ALA A 148 8.60 -18.44 -3.97
CA ALA A 148 7.34 -18.61 -4.67
C ALA A 148 6.61 -19.90 -4.25
N ASP A 149 7.34 -21.01 -4.12
CA ASP A 149 6.78 -22.28 -3.65
C ASP A 149 6.29 -22.18 -2.19
N LEU A 150 7.06 -21.52 -1.32
CA LEU A 150 6.67 -21.27 0.07
C LEU A 150 5.45 -20.35 0.18
N MET A 151 5.32 -19.34 -0.69
CA MET A 151 4.10 -18.52 -0.76
C MET A 151 2.89 -19.35 -1.12
N ALA A 152 3.00 -20.24 -2.10
CA ALA A 152 1.92 -21.14 -2.53
C ALA A 152 1.46 -22.09 -1.40
N MET A 153 2.35 -22.44 -0.47
CA MET A 153 2.02 -23.22 0.72
C MET A 153 1.45 -22.36 1.87
N ALA A 154 1.80 -21.07 1.94
CA ALA A 154 1.48 -20.19 3.06
C ALA A 154 0.15 -19.44 2.90
N PHE A 155 -0.26 -19.13 1.67
CA PHE A 155 -1.43 -18.30 1.37
C PHE A 155 -2.43 -19.03 0.47
N ARG A 156 -3.66 -18.53 0.41
CA ARG A 156 -4.70 -19.11 -0.45
C ARG A 156 -4.33 -18.90 -1.91
N ALA A 157 -4.49 -19.92 -2.75
CA ALA A 157 -4.09 -19.88 -4.15
C ALA A 157 -4.77 -18.73 -4.91
N GLU A 158 -6.04 -18.47 -4.66
CA GLU A 158 -6.82 -17.38 -5.25
C GLU A 158 -6.42 -15.98 -4.73
N GLU A 159 -5.61 -15.90 -3.68
CA GLU A 159 -5.09 -14.65 -3.13
C GLU A 159 -3.67 -14.35 -3.63
N ILE A 160 -3.00 -15.27 -4.33
CA ILE A 160 -1.65 -15.05 -4.86
C ILE A 160 -1.77 -14.59 -6.32
N CYS A 161 -1.16 -13.46 -6.65
CA CYS A 161 -1.11 -12.98 -8.03
C CYS A 161 -0.24 -13.92 -8.89
N ALA A 162 -0.68 -14.18 -10.11
CA ALA A 162 0.11 -14.89 -11.11
C ALA A 162 1.27 -14.01 -11.61
N THR A 163 1.01 -12.71 -11.78
CA THR A 163 2.01 -11.71 -12.17
C THR A 163 3.07 -11.55 -11.10
N ARG A 164 4.33 -11.47 -11.54
CA ARG A 164 5.51 -11.25 -10.67
C ARG A 164 6.24 -10.02 -11.15
N ILE A 165 6.56 -9.11 -10.24
CA ILE A 165 7.36 -7.92 -10.57
C ILE A 165 8.84 -8.31 -10.53
N ALA A 166 9.51 -8.27 -11.68
CA ALA A 166 10.91 -8.65 -11.79
C ALA A 166 11.85 -7.60 -11.17
N GLU A 167 13.05 -8.03 -10.78
CA GLU A 167 14.12 -7.07 -10.45
C GLU A 167 14.47 -6.26 -11.71
N ASN A 168 14.24 -4.95 -11.68
CA ASN A 168 14.38 -4.10 -12.86
C ASN A 168 15.10 -2.77 -12.52
N VAL A 169 16.12 -2.43 -13.32
CA VAL A 169 16.93 -1.21 -13.14
C VAL A 169 16.09 0.06 -13.33
N SER A 170 15.19 0.09 -14.30
CA SER A 170 14.35 1.26 -14.56
C SER A 170 13.40 1.57 -13.39
N LEU A 171 12.95 0.56 -12.64
CA LEU A 171 12.20 0.78 -11.40
C LEU A 171 13.06 1.47 -10.34
N ALA A 172 14.31 1.03 -10.19
CA ALA A 172 15.24 1.62 -9.21
C ALA A 172 15.66 3.06 -9.57
N GLU A 173 15.72 3.40 -10.86
CA GLU A 173 16.10 4.75 -11.33
C GLU A 173 14.95 5.76 -11.31
N SER A 174 13.70 5.29 -11.43
CA SER A 174 12.50 6.13 -11.53
C SER A 174 12.39 7.19 -10.41
N PRO A 175 12.60 6.87 -9.11
CA PRO A 175 12.57 7.87 -8.05
C PRO A 175 13.58 8.99 -8.21
N ALA A 176 14.80 8.69 -8.66
CA ALA A 176 15.86 9.69 -8.90
C ALA A 176 15.53 10.64 -10.07
N ARG A 177 14.57 10.26 -10.91
CA ARG A 177 14.05 11.07 -12.02
C ARG A 177 12.76 11.81 -11.67
N HIS A 178 12.25 11.66 -10.44
CA HIS A 178 10.98 12.24 -10.01
C HIS A 178 9.79 11.85 -10.91
N LEU A 179 9.84 10.66 -11.53
CA LEU A 179 8.83 10.13 -12.44
C LEU A 179 8.49 8.70 -12.02
N ASP A 180 7.25 8.27 -12.24
CA ASP A 180 6.90 6.86 -12.16
C ASP A 180 7.48 6.09 -13.36
N VAL A 181 7.58 4.76 -13.25
CA VAL A 181 8.20 3.92 -14.28
C VAL A 181 7.46 3.97 -15.62
N LEU A 182 6.14 4.19 -15.61
CA LEU A 182 5.33 4.28 -16.82
C LEU A 182 5.68 5.55 -17.61
N ARG A 183 6.07 6.63 -16.93
CA ARG A 183 6.54 7.86 -17.57
C ARG A 183 8.04 7.84 -17.88
N HIS A 184 8.84 7.31 -16.95
CA HIS A 184 10.29 7.30 -17.09
C HIS A 184 10.76 6.31 -18.16
N ALA A 185 10.25 5.08 -18.14
CA ALA A 185 10.68 3.98 -18.98
C ALA A 185 9.49 3.07 -19.37
N PRO A 186 8.52 3.58 -20.15
CA PRO A 186 7.28 2.86 -20.51
C PRO A 186 7.51 1.52 -21.19
N GLN A 187 8.63 1.37 -21.90
CA GLN A 187 8.98 0.12 -22.62
C GLN A 187 9.81 -0.85 -21.77
N SER A 188 10.16 -0.49 -20.52
CA SER A 188 10.93 -1.36 -19.63
C SER A 188 10.16 -2.60 -19.20
N GLY A 189 10.88 -3.64 -18.76
CA GLY A 189 10.25 -4.82 -18.16
C GLY A 189 9.40 -4.44 -16.94
N GLY A 190 9.91 -3.58 -16.05
CA GLY A 190 9.15 -3.16 -14.87
C GLY A 190 7.84 -2.44 -15.18
N ALA A 191 7.81 -1.59 -16.21
CA ALA A 191 6.56 -0.95 -16.65
C ALA A 191 5.53 -2.00 -17.16
N ARG A 192 6.01 -3.02 -17.89
CA ARG A 192 5.15 -4.11 -18.37
C ARG A 192 4.63 -4.97 -17.22
N ASP A 193 5.48 -5.36 -16.28
CA ASP A 193 5.08 -6.17 -15.12
C ASP A 193 3.98 -5.48 -14.30
N TYR A 194 4.08 -4.15 -14.10
CA TYR A 194 3.03 -3.39 -13.41
C TYR A 194 1.73 -3.29 -14.22
N GLN A 195 1.82 -3.17 -15.55
CA GLN A 195 0.62 -3.17 -16.41
C GLN A 195 -0.07 -4.53 -16.37
N GLU A 196 0.68 -5.63 -16.47
CA GLU A 196 0.18 -6.99 -16.36
C GLU A 196 -0.49 -7.23 -14.99
N LEU A 197 0.09 -6.70 -13.91
CA LEU A 197 -0.52 -6.78 -12.58
C LEU A 197 -1.86 -6.04 -12.53
N VAL A 198 -1.93 -4.83 -13.08
CA VAL A 198 -3.19 -4.06 -13.15
C VAL A 198 -4.24 -4.85 -13.95
N ASP A 199 -3.86 -5.35 -15.13
CA ASP A 199 -4.75 -6.12 -16.00
C ASP A 199 -5.27 -7.39 -15.31
N GLU A 200 -4.41 -8.08 -14.56
CA GLU A 200 -4.78 -9.24 -13.74
C GLU A 200 -5.80 -8.87 -12.65
N LEU A 201 -5.53 -7.80 -11.90
CA LEU A 201 -6.41 -7.36 -10.80
C LEU A 201 -7.79 -6.91 -11.33
N VAL A 202 -7.84 -6.24 -12.47
CA VAL A 202 -9.10 -5.86 -13.15
C VAL A 202 -9.83 -7.10 -13.67
N SER A 203 -9.12 -8.00 -14.35
CA SER A 203 -9.72 -9.23 -14.92
C SER A 203 -10.28 -10.15 -13.85
N ALA A 204 -9.65 -10.20 -12.68
CA ALA A 204 -10.13 -10.94 -11.52
C ALA A 204 -11.30 -10.25 -10.78
N GLY A 205 -11.73 -9.06 -11.21
CA GLY A 205 -12.72 -8.23 -10.52
C GLY A 205 -12.27 -7.78 -9.14
N PHE A 206 -10.95 -7.76 -8.89
CA PHE A 206 -10.40 -7.33 -7.61
C PHE A 206 -10.42 -5.81 -7.49
N ILE A 207 -10.06 -5.10 -8.56
CA ILE A 207 -10.23 -3.64 -8.69
C ILE A 207 -11.15 -3.32 -9.87
N ALA A 208 -11.79 -2.16 -9.83
CA ALA A 208 -12.72 -1.66 -10.84
C ALA A 208 -12.04 -0.77 -11.90
#